data_AF-A0A937SGK7-F1
#
_entry.id   AF-A0A937SGK7-F1
#
_cell.length_a   1.000
_cell.length_b   1.000
_cell.length_c   1.000
_cell.angle_alpha   90.00
_cell.angle_beta   90.00
_cell.angle_gamma   90.00
#
_symmetry.space_group_name_H-M   'P 1'
#
loop_
_entity.id
_entity.type
_entity.pdbx_description
1 polymer ?
#
loop_
_entity_poly.entity_id
_entity_poly.type
_entity_poly.pdbx_seq_one_letter_code
_entity_poly.pdbx_strand_id
1 'polypeptide(L)'
;MIFTNHVIVETFALAQRRLGLDAVQTLQEDSLPVVAIHWGDAAVHAESVASLLIAARSALSLVDCVSFNIMRETGLEVAFAIDRHFPDQGFSAIP
;
A
#
# COMPACT_ATOMS: atom_id res chain seq x y z
N MET A 1 9.19 -2.88 9.20
CA MET A 1 7.88 -2.84 8.50
C MET A 1 7.77 -1.49 7.81
N ILE A 2 7.49 -1.49 6.50
CA ILE A 2 7.46 -0.27 5.66
C ILE A 2 6.06 -0.11 5.10
N PHE A 3 5.50 1.10 5.21
CA PHE A 3 4.21 1.46 4.62
C PHE A 3 4.43 2.53 3.56
N THR A 4 3.71 2.45 2.46
CA THR A 4 3.75 3.51 1.44
C THR A 4 2.79 4.62 1.84
N ASN A 5 3.07 5.87 1.45
CA ASN A 5 2.15 6.99 1.66
C ASN A 5 0.74 6.74 1.07
N HIS A 6 0.64 5.91 0.03
CA HIS A 6 -0.64 5.52 -0.58
C HIS A 6 -1.44 4.56 0.32
N VAL A 7 -0.78 3.59 0.95
CA VAL A 7 -1.41 2.71 1.95
C VAL A 7 -1.94 3.54 3.13
N ILE A 8 -1.20 4.56 3.58
CA ILE A 8 -1.65 5.46 4.65
C ILE A 8 -2.94 6.19 4.26
N VAL A 9 -2.96 6.81 3.08
CA VAL A 9 -4.12 7.57 2.59
C VAL A 9 -5.35 6.66 2.47
N GLU A 10 -5.20 5.47 1.89
CA GLU A 10 -6.32 4.52 1.76
C GLU A 10 -6.80 4.02 3.13
N THR A 11 -5.88 3.69 4.02
CA THR A 11 -6.19 3.24 5.38
C THR A 11 -6.95 4.32 6.16
N PHE A 12 -6.53 5.59 6.05
CA PHE A 12 -7.21 6.72 6.68
C PHE A 12 -8.60 6.92 6.12
N ALA A 13 -8.76 6.91 4.79
CA ALA A 13 -10.05 7.05 4.14
C ALA A 13 -11.01 5.91 4.55
N LEU A 14 -10.50 4.67 4.63
CA LEU A 14 -11.27 3.50 5.04
C LEU A 14 -11.68 3.57 6.52
N ALA A 15 -10.73 3.88 7.40
CA ALA A 15 -10.95 4.00 8.84
C ALA A 15 -11.96 5.12 9.13
N GLN A 16 -11.77 6.31 8.54
CA GLN A 16 -12.69 7.42 8.71
C GLN A 16 -14.11 7.05 8.27
N ARG A 17 -14.25 6.40 7.10
CA ARG A 17 -15.55 6.03 6.55
C ARG A 17 -16.27 4.98 7.38
N ARG A 18 -15.55 4.00 7.94
CA ARG A 18 -16.15 2.85 8.64
C ARG A 18 -16.26 3.03 10.15
N LEU A 19 -15.34 3.78 10.75
CA LEU A 19 -15.14 3.85 12.20
C LEU A 19 -15.13 5.29 12.74
N GLY A 20 -15.18 6.30 11.86
CA GLY A 20 -15.16 7.71 12.25
C GLY A 20 -13.77 8.28 12.45
N LEU A 21 -13.71 9.57 12.80
CA LEU A 21 -12.44 10.30 12.94
C LEU A 21 -11.61 9.85 14.16
N ASP A 22 -12.25 9.42 15.24
CA ASP A 22 -11.53 8.92 16.43
C ASP A 22 -10.61 7.75 16.08
N ALA A 23 -11.05 6.85 15.21
CA ALA A 23 -10.23 5.74 14.72
C ALA A 23 -9.02 6.22 13.90
N VAL A 24 -9.17 7.30 13.12
CA VAL A 24 -8.06 7.92 12.38
C VAL A 24 -7.05 8.51 13.35
N GLN A 25 -7.53 9.17 14.41
CA GLN A 25 -6.67 9.72 15.44
C GLN A 25 -5.86 8.63 16.14
N THR A 26 -6.52 7.54 16.57
CA THR A 26 -5.84 6.38 17.16
C THR A 26 -4.80 5.78 16.20
N LEU A 27 -5.11 5.62 14.92
CA LEU A 27 -4.13 5.13 13.94
C LEU A 27 -2.90 6.05 13.84
N GLN A 28 -3.12 7.37 13.77
CA GLN A 28 -2.08 8.38 13.69
C GLN A 28 -1.19 8.43 14.93
N GLU A 29 -1.78 8.32 16.12
CA GLU A 29 -1.08 8.51 17.40
C GLU A 29 -0.44 7.23 17.92
N ASP A 30 -1.07 6.07 17.70
CA ASP A 30 -0.62 4.81 18.32
C ASP A 30 0.09 3.87 17.34
N SER A 31 -0.34 3.85 16.07
CA SER A 31 0.15 2.87 15.09
C SER A 31 1.25 3.43 14.19
N LEU A 32 1.05 4.61 13.61
CA LEU A 32 2.01 5.17 12.64
C LEU A 32 3.40 5.52 13.20
N PRO A 33 3.58 5.92 14.48
CA PRO A 33 4.91 6.27 14.99
C PRO A 33 5.94 5.12 14.99
N VAL A 34 5.49 3.87 14.95
CA VAL A 34 6.38 2.68 14.93
C VAL A 34 6.62 2.13 13.51
N VAL A 35 6.08 2.80 12.48
CA VAL A 35 6.16 2.35 11.10
C VAL A 35 7.06 3.28 10.29
N ALA A 36 7.93 2.70 9.47
CA ALA A 36 8.69 3.48 8.49
C ALA A 36 7.78 3.81 7.29
N ILE A 37 7.54 5.09 7.05
CA ILE A 37 6.74 5.53 5.90
C ILE A 37 7.67 5.82 4.72
N HIS A 38 7.48 5.07 3.64
CA HIS A 38 8.12 5.33 2.36
C HIS A 38 7.25 6.28 1.53
N TRP A 39 7.84 7.43 1.18
CA TRP A 39 7.22 8.43 0.34
C TRP A 39 7.65 8.19 -1.11
N GLY A 40 6.76 7.62 -1.91
CA GLY A 40 7.02 7.45 -3.34
C GLY A 40 7.16 8.81 -4.02
N ASP A 41 8.09 8.91 -4.96
CA ASP A 41 8.29 10.12 -5.76
C ASP A 41 7.37 10.13 -7.00
N ALA A 42 7.54 11.15 -7.84
CA ALA A 42 6.77 11.30 -9.06
C ALA A 42 7.02 10.17 -10.07
N ALA A 43 8.22 9.58 -10.10
CA ALA A 43 8.55 8.49 -11.01
C ALA A 43 7.83 7.21 -10.57
N VAL A 44 7.92 6.85 -9.28
CA VAL A 44 7.20 5.72 -8.69
C VAL A 44 5.70 5.85 -8.94
N HIS A 45 5.13 7.05 -8.77
CA HIS A 45 3.71 7.27 -9.05
C HIS A 45 3.37 7.03 -10.53
N ALA A 46 4.13 7.60 -11.47
CA ALA A 46 3.88 7.43 -12.90
C ALA A 46 4.00 5.97 -13.35
N GLU A 47 5.01 5.24 -12.87
CA GLU A 47 5.21 3.82 -13.16
C GLU A 47 4.08 2.96 -12.58
N SER A 48 3.57 3.31 -11.40
CA SER A 48 2.46 2.60 -10.76
C SER A 48 1.15 2.83 -11.50
N VAL A 49 0.91 4.05 -12.01
CA VAL A 49 -0.23 4.34 -12.88
C VAL A 49 -0.13 3.59 -14.19
N ALA A 50 1.06 3.53 -14.81
CA ALA A 50 1.26 2.74 -16.02
C ALA A 50 0.97 1.25 -15.77
N SER A 51 1.45 0.71 -14.65
CA SER A 51 1.22 -0.68 -14.24
C SER A 51 -0.27 -0.97 -14.04
N LEU A 52 -1.00 -0.06 -13.39
CA LEU A 52 -2.45 -0.16 -13.21
C LEU A 52 -3.20 -0.21 -14.55
N LEU A 53 -2.82 0.66 -15.49
CA LEU A 53 -3.45 0.74 -16.81
C LEU A 53 -3.13 -0.49 -17.68
N ILE A 54 -1.93 -1.06 -17.57
CA ILE A 54 -1.57 -2.32 -18.25
C ILE A 54 -2.36 -3.49 -17.65
N ALA A 55 -2.52 -3.48 -16.33
CA ALA A 55 -3.23 -4.49 -15.57
C ALA A 55 -4.76 -4.40 -15.71
N ALA A 56 -5.31 -3.64 -16.66
CA ALA A 56 -6.71 -3.23 -16.85
C ALA A 56 -7.84 -4.27 -16.65
N ARG A 57 -7.54 -5.54 -16.41
CA ARG A 57 -8.49 -6.63 -16.11
C ARG A 57 -8.34 -7.28 -14.74
N SER A 58 -7.27 -7.01 -13.98
CA SER A 58 -6.93 -7.77 -12.77
C SER A 58 -7.41 -7.16 -11.44
N ALA A 59 -8.35 -6.23 -11.46
CA ALA A 59 -8.91 -5.58 -10.25
C ALA A 59 -7.87 -5.01 -9.27
N LEU A 60 -6.65 -4.73 -9.74
CA LEU A 60 -5.60 -4.12 -8.94
C LEU A 60 -5.96 -2.68 -8.60
N SER A 61 -5.68 -2.27 -7.37
CA SER A 61 -5.75 -0.87 -6.99
C SER A 61 -4.44 -0.15 -7.35
N LEU A 62 -4.49 1.19 -7.43
CA LEU A 62 -3.26 1.99 -7.54
C LEU A 62 -2.35 1.76 -6.32
N VAL A 63 -2.93 1.55 -5.14
CA VAL A 63 -2.19 1.31 -3.89
C VAL A 63 -1.39 0.02 -3.97
N ASP A 64 -1.96 -1.04 -4.55
CA ASP A 64 -1.25 -2.30 -4.81
C ASP A 64 -0.12 -2.10 -5.81
N CYS A 65 -0.38 -1.40 -6.92
CA CYS A 65 0.66 -1.11 -7.92
C CYS A 65 1.86 -0.34 -7.34
N VAL A 66 1.59 0.67 -6.49
CA VAL A 66 2.64 1.41 -5.77
C VAL A 66 3.40 0.49 -4.82
N SER A 67 2.69 -0.36 -4.09
CA SER A 67 3.32 -1.33 -3.19
C SER A 67 4.24 -2.29 -3.96
N PHE A 68 3.80 -2.83 -5.09
CA PHE A 68 4.61 -3.74 -5.90
C PHE A 68 5.86 -3.07 -6.47
N ASN A 69 5.75 -1.83 -6.94
CA ASN A 69 6.89 -1.11 -7.50
C ASN A 69 7.94 -0.81 -6.42
N ILE A 70 7.52 -0.30 -5.26
CA ILE A 70 8.43 -0.05 -4.14
C ILE A 70 9.06 -1.34 -3.64
N MET A 71 8.29 -2.44 -3.54
CA MET A 71 8.83 -3.73 -3.13
C MET A 71 9.91 -4.24 -4.10
N ARG A 72 9.70 -4.11 -5.42
CA ARG A 72 10.71 -4.48 -6.43
C ARG A 72 11.95 -3.59 -6.36
N GLU A 73 11.76 -2.28 -6.23
CA GLU A 73 12.86 -1.32 -6.14
C GLU A 73 13.74 -1.56 -4.90
N THR A 74 13.11 -1.88 -3.77
CA THR A 74 13.79 -2.05 -2.48
C THR A 74 14.22 -3.49 -2.18
N GLY A 75 13.88 -4.46 -3.04
CA GLY A 75 14.16 -5.87 -2.84
C GLY A 75 13.36 -6.52 -1.70
N LEU A 76 12.19 -5.96 -1.35
CA LEU A 76 11.29 -6.54 -0.35
C LEU A 76 10.48 -7.68 -0.97
N GLU A 77 10.52 -8.84 -0.32
CA GLU A 77 9.87 -10.05 -0.84
C GLU A 77 8.58 -10.42 -0.09
N VAL A 78 8.38 -9.86 1.11
CA VAL A 78 7.28 -10.22 2.02
C VAL A 78 6.38 -9.01 2.26
N ALA A 79 5.08 -9.19 2.02
CA ALA A 79 4.03 -8.24 2.33
C ALA A 79 3.17 -8.74 3.49
N PHE A 80 2.82 -7.83 4.41
CA PHE A 80 1.77 -8.08 5.39
C PHE A 80 0.42 -7.69 4.78
N ALA A 81 -0.27 -8.67 4.19
CA ALA A 81 -1.47 -8.44 3.42
C ALA A 81 -2.37 -9.69 3.40
N ILE A 82 -3.67 -9.48 3.44
CA ILE A 82 -4.70 -10.52 3.27
C ILE A 82 -5.06 -10.68 1.77
N ASP A 83 -4.53 -9.81 0.91
CA ASP A 83 -4.86 -9.79 -0.52
C ASP A 83 -4.05 -10.80 -1.33
N ARG A 84 -4.77 -11.56 -2.17
CA ARG A 84 -4.20 -12.52 -3.13
C ARG A 84 -3.37 -11.88 -4.25
N HIS A 85 -3.53 -10.58 -4.48
CA HIS A 85 -2.79 -9.87 -5.53
C HIS A 85 -1.28 -9.87 -5.31
N PHE A 86 -0.79 -9.96 -4.06
CA PHE A 86 0.65 -10.01 -3.77
C PHE A 86 1.30 -11.33 -4.23
N PRO A 87 0.77 -12.52 -3.87
CA PRO A 87 1.21 -13.79 -4.45
C PRO A 87 1.16 -13.85 -5.98
N ASP A 88 0.10 -13.30 -6.60
CA ASP A 88 -0.04 -13.27 -8.06
C ASP A 88 1.07 -12.44 -8.75
N GLN A 89 1.71 -11.53 -8.00
CA GLN A 89 2.84 -10.72 -8.44
C GLN A 89 4.21 -11.29 -8.03
N GLY A 90 4.24 -12.47 -7.41
CA GLY A 90 5.46 -13.17 -7.00
C GLY A 90 5.97 -12.83 -5.60
N PHE A 91 5.18 -12.10 -4.79
CA PHE A 91 5.54 -11.78 -3.41
C PHE A 91 4.98 -12.81 -2.42
N SER A 92 5.67 -13.00 -1.30
CA SER A 92 5.11 -13.74 -0.17
C SER A 92 4.15 -12.83 0.59
N ALA A 93 2.93 -13.30 0.85
CA ALA A 93 1.97 -12.60 1.71
C ALA A 93 1.80 -13.35 3.03
N ILE A 94 1.92 -12.62 4.13
CA ILE A 94 1.62 -13.10 5.48
C ILE A 94 0.43 -12.30 6.05
N PRO A 95 -0.54 -12.97 6.71
CA PRO A 95 -1.67 -12.31 7.34
C PRO A 95 -1.34 -11.70 8.70
#